data_AF-A0A955GYB5-F1
#
_entry.id   AF-A0A955GYB5-F1
#
_cell.length_a   1.000
_cell.length_b   1.000
_cell.length_c   1.000
_cell.angle_alpha   90.00
_cell.angle_beta   90.00
_cell.angle_gamma   90.00
#
_symmetry.space_group_name_H-M   'P 1'
#
loop_
_entity.id
_entity.type
_entity.pdbx_description
1 polymer ?
#
loop_
_entity_poly.entity_id
_entity_poly.type
_entity_poly.pdbx_seq_one_letter_code
_entity_poly.pdbx_strand_id
1 'polypeptide(L)'
;DIRVSGEALEEASIRQFSTSKFLYGSPNVEFSVKIQNTGNVLVKPRGPLEIYNMLGNKVGNMVFNDKEAGVFPHDTREFSNIKWEGGSTGFGRYEAILSPVYGDEGSKKTMTSSVTFWILPMNIIGPALGVLGVILIVTFIFVRLYIRRSLQHLNQGRRIVRRRKRGGSSTSLLLIVVMLTVTALFLIVLLALFA
;
A
#
# COMPACT_ATOMS: atom_id res chain seq x y z
N ASP A 1 -6.63 -47.80 8.36
CA ASP A 1 -6.66 -47.32 6.97
C ASP A 1 -6.93 -48.44 5.99
N ILE A 2 -8.10 -48.41 5.34
CA ILE A 2 -8.45 -49.35 4.28
C ILE A 2 -7.96 -48.72 2.97
N ARG A 3 -6.84 -49.21 2.44
CA ARG A 3 -6.35 -48.83 1.11
C ARG A 3 -6.98 -49.78 0.08
N VAL A 4 -7.81 -49.23 -0.83
CA VAL A 4 -8.34 -49.95 -1.98
C VAL A 4 -7.26 -49.92 -3.08
N SER A 5 -6.98 -51.07 -3.72
CA SER A 5 -5.99 -51.16 -4.80
C SER A 5 -6.37 -50.29 -6.00
N GLY A 6 -5.66 -49.17 -6.15
CA GLY A 6 -5.72 -48.25 -7.28
C GLY A 6 -4.51 -47.31 -7.22
N GLU A 7 -4.09 -46.76 -8.37
CA GLU A 7 -3.02 -45.76 -8.40
C GLU A 7 -3.48 -44.47 -7.70
N ALA A 8 -2.69 -44.00 -6.73
CA ALA A 8 -2.97 -42.76 -6.01
C ALA A 8 -2.53 -41.55 -6.85
N LEU A 9 -3.51 -40.79 -7.32
CA LEU A 9 -3.31 -39.56 -8.09
C LEU A 9 -3.46 -38.35 -7.16
N GLU A 10 -2.33 -37.84 -6.69
CA GLU A 10 -2.25 -36.64 -5.84
C GLU A 10 -2.07 -35.39 -6.71
N GLU A 11 -3.16 -34.77 -7.15
CA GLU A 11 -3.11 -33.56 -7.97
C GLU A 11 -3.96 -32.45 -7.37
N ALA A 12 -3.31 -31.37 -6.94
CA ALA A 12 -3.99 -30.18 -6.46
C ALA A 12 -3.30 -28.91 -6.94
N SER A 13 -4.09 -27.85 -7.09
CA SER A 13 -3.63 -26.54 -7.55
C SER A 13 -4.32 -25.40 -6.78
N ILE A 14 -3.64 -24.25 -6.72
CA ILE A 14 -4.22 -23.01 -6.21
C ILE A 14 -5.05 -22.41 -7.33
N ARG A 15 -6.38 -22.51 -7.22
CA ARG A 15 -7.32 -21.94 -8.19
C ARG A 15 -7.43 -20.42 -8.04
N GLN A 16 -7.35 -19.93 -6.81
CA GLN A 16 -7.43 -18.50 -6.52
C GLN A 16 -6.63 -18.18 -5.26
N PHE A 17 -5.88 -17.08 -5.30
CA PHE A 17 -5.28 -16.47 -4.12
C PHE A 17 -5.51 -14.96 -4.20
N SER A 18 -6.22 -14.42 -3.21
CA SER A 18 -6.63 -13.02 -3.21
C SER A 18 -6.70 -12.45 -1.80
N THR A 19 -6.65 -11.13 -1.70
CA THR A 19 -6.96 -10.37 -0.49
C THR A 19 -8.37 -9.80 -0.56
N SER A 20 -9.01 -9.55 0.60
CA SER A 20 -10.36 -8.95 0.64
C SER A 20 -10.44 -7.57 -0.01
N LYS A 21 -9.34 -6.82 -0.04
CA LYS A 21 -9.22 -5.49 -0.64
C LYS A 21 -7.90 -5.38 -1.41
N PHE A 22 -7.84 -4.49 -2.39
CA PHE A 22 -6.59 -4.10 -3.04
C PHE A 22 -5.80 -3.07 -2.23
N LEU A 23 -6.52 -2.22 -1.47
CA LEU A 23 -5.98 -1.11 -0.70
C LEU A 23 -6.41 -1.20 0.77
N TYR A 24 -5.44 -1.14 1.67
CA TYR A 24 -5.63 -1.19 3.11
C TYR A 24 -5.10 0.08 3.77
N GLY A 25 -5.80 0.56 4.81
CA GLY A 25 -5.36 1.69 5.62
C GLY A 25 -4.32 1.33 6.69
N SER A 26 -4.18 0.04 6.98
CA SER A 26 -3.32 -0.51 8.02
C SER A 26 -2.90 -1.93 7.63
N PRO A 27 -1.85 -2.49 8.25
CA PRO A 27 -1.37 -3.85 7.97
C PRO A 27 -2.27 -4.94 8.59
N ASN A 28 -3.60 -4.81 8.50
CA ASN A 28 -4.57 -5.85 8.86
C ASN A 28 -5.20 -6.40 7.58
N VAL A 29 -4.64 -7.50 7.07
CA VAL A 29 -4.97 -8.06 5.77
C VAL A 29 -5.58 -9.44 5.93
N GLU A 30 -6.72 -9.63 5.27
CA GLU A 30 -7.40 -10.92 5.19
C GLU A 30 -7.18 -11.53 3.81
N PHE A 31 -6.74 -12.78 3.80
CA PHE A 31 -6.48 -13.56 2.60
C PHE A 31 -7.56 -14.63 2.41
N SER A 32 -7.95 -14.85 1.15
CA SER A 32 -8.76 -16.00 0.73
C SER A 32 -7.99 -16.82 -0.30
N VAL A 33 -7.96 -18.14 -0.07
CA VAL A 33 -7.31 -19.12 -0.94
C VAL A 33 -8.34 -20.17 -1.34
N LYS A 34 -8.44 -20.47 -2.64
CA LYS A 34 -9.21 -21.60 -3.16
C LYS A 34 -8.26 -22.66 -3.70
N ILE A 35 -8.33 -23.85 -3.13
CA ILE A 35 -7.55 -25.00 -3.56
C ILE A 35 -8.47 -26.00 -4.22
N GLN A 36 -8.11 -26.42 -5.43
CA GLN A 36 -8.81 -27.43 -6.19
C GLN A 36 -8.01 -28.73 -6.18
N ASN A 37 -8.67 -29.84 -5.86
CA ASN A 37 -8.11 -31.17 -5.93
C ASN A 37 -8.70 -31.87 -7.17
N THR A 38 -7.86 -32.13 -8.18
CA THR A 38 -8.25 -32.88 -9.38
C THR A 38 -7.93 -34.37 -9.26
N GLY A 39 -7.18 -34.76 -8.23
CA GLY A 39 -6.81 -36.11 -7.91
C GLY A 39 -7.92 -36.98 -7.31
N ASN A 40 -7.58 -38.23 -7.01
CA ASN A 40 -8.49 -39.24 -6.47
C ASN A 40 -8.30 -39.51 -4.96
N VAL A 41 -7.39 -38.79 -4.29
CA VAL A 41 -7.11 -38.92 -2.85
C VAL A 41 -7.27 -37.58 -2.11
N LEU A 42 -7.50 -37.64 -0.80
CA LEU A 42 -7.62 -36.45 0.05
C LEU A 42 -6.30 -35.68 0.10
N VAL A 43 -6.33 -34.38 -0.17
CA VAL A 43 -5.14 -33.52 -0.14
C VAL A 43 -5.18 -32.59 1.07
N LYS A 44 -4.10 -32.51 1.85
CA LYS A 44 -3.95 -31.61 3.00
C LYS A 44 -2.83 -30.59 2.75
N PRO A 45 -3.12 -29.49 2.04
CA PRO A 45 -2.10 -28.51 1.66
C PRO A 45 -1.68 -27.68 2.87
N ARG A 46 -0.39 -27.66 3.20
CA ARG A 46 0.18 -26.92 4.34
C ARG A 46 1.51 -26.30 3.94
N GLY A 47 1.77 -25.06 4.33
CA GLY A 47 3.06 -24.44 4.04
C GLY A 47 3.13 -22.97 4.40
N PRO A 48 4.23 -22.29 4.07
CA PRO A 48 4.41 -20.89 4.41
C PRO A 48 3.52 -19.97 3.56
N LEU A 49 3.03 -18.93 4.21
CA LEU A 49 2.52 -17.70 3.63
C LEU A 49 3.47 -16.58 4.05
N GLU A 50 4.31 -16.17 3.12
CA GLU A 50 5.34 -15.15 3.35
C GLU A 50 4.91 -13.81 2.79
N ILE A 51 5.25 -12.73 3.48
CA ILE A 51 4.87 -11.37 3.08
C ILE A 51 6.13 -10.53 2.97
N TYR A 52 6.28 -9.89 1.82
CA TYR A 52 7.40 -9.05 1.45
C TYR A 52 6.94 -7.61 1.21
N ASN A 53 7.76 -6.64 1.64
CA ASN A 53 7.55 -5.25 1.31
C ASN A 53 8.21 -4.88 -0.03
N MET A 54 8.03 -3.64 -0.50
CA MET A 54 8.64 -3.15 -1.76
C MET A 54 10.17 -3.21 -1.79
N LEU A 55 10.82 -3.27 -0.63
CA LEU A 55 12.28 -3.34 -0.51
C LEU A 55 12.78 -4.80 -0.59
N GLY A 56 11.89 -5.78 -0.75
CA GLY A 56 12.22 -7.20 -0.76
C GLY A 56 12.45 -7.79 0.63
N ASN A 57 12.19 -7.04 1.71
CA ASN A 57 12.34 -7.55 3.07
C ASN A 57 11.13 -8.39 3.45
N LYS A 58 11.37 -9.57 4.05
CA LYS A 58 10.30 -10.39 4.64
C LYS A 58 9.81 -9.73 5.93
N VAL A 59 8.56 -9.30 5.92
CA VAL A 59 7.89 -8.58 7.02
C VAL A 59 6.82 -9.43 7.71
N GLY A 60 6.45 -10.56 7.12
CA GLY A 60 5.49 -11.50 7.70
C GLY A 60 5.82 -12.92 7.27
N ASN A 61 5.58 -13.86 8.19
CA ASN A 61 5.67 -15.29 7.93
C ASN A 61 4.59 -15.99 8.76
N MET A 62 3.68 -16.69 8.09
CA MET A 62 2.62 -17.45 8.74
C MET A 62 2.54 -18.85 8.13
N VAL A 63 1.94 -19.77 8.87
CA VAL A 63 1.67 -21.12 8.35
C VAL A 63 0.25 -21.16 7.81
N PHE A 64 0.11 -21.37 6.50
CA PHE A 64 -1.16 -21.66 5.87
C PHE A 64 -1.65 -23.05 6.27
N ASN A 65 -2.95 -23.12 6.61
CA ASN A 65 -3.66 -24.34 6.95
C ASN A 65 -2.99 -25.15 8.09
N ASP A 66 -2.68 -24.47 9.19
CA ASP A 66 -2.02 -25.09 10.35
C ASP A 66 -2.82 -26.25 10.98
N LYS A 67 -4.14 -26.28 10.76
CA LYS A 67 -5.03 -27.38 11.20
C LYS A 67 -5.11 -28.55 10.20
N GLU A 68 -4.34 -28.49 9.11
CA GLU A 68 -4.29 -29.52 8.07
C GLU A 68 -5.66 -29.91 7.52
N ALA A 69 -6.54 -28.93 7.34
CA ALA A 69 -7.85 -29.17 6.78
C ALA A 69 -7.72 -29.69 5.34
N GLY A 70 -8.38 -30.81 5.06
CA GLY A 70 -8.29 -31.49 3.77
C GLY A 70 -9.22 -30.93 2.70
N VAL A 71 -8.86 -31.19 1.45
CA VAL A 71 -9.63 -30.92 0.22
C VAL A 71 -9.98 -32.27 -0.40
N PHE A 72 -11.27 -32.57 -0.50
CA PHE A 72 -11.75 -33.86 -1.01
C PHE A 72 -11.42 -34.06 -2.50
N PRO A 73 -11.30 -35.32 -2.96
CA PRO A 73 -11.14 -35.62 -4.39
C PRO A 73 -12.19 -34.93 -5.25
N HIS A 74 -11.75 -34.39 -6.39
CA HIS A 74 -12.60 -33.66 -7.35
C HIS A 74 -13.38 -32.46 -6.79
N ASP A 75 -12.95 -31.91 -5.65
CA ASP A 75 -13.61 -30.79 -4.96
C ASP A 75 -12.72 -29.53 -4.93
N THR A 76 -13.33 -28.38 -4.65
CA THR A 76 -12.65 -27.10 -4.40
C THR A 76 -13.00 -26.59 -3.01
N ARG A 77 -11.98 -26.36 -2.19
CA ARG A 77 -12.14 -25.80 -0.84
C ARG A 77 -11.65 -24.37 -0.77
N GLU A 78 -12.44 -23.51 -0.13
CA GLU A 78 -12.06 -22.14 0.22
C GLU A 78 -11.54 -22.04 1.66
N PHE A 79 -10.47 -21.26 1.83
CA PHE A 79 -9.83 -20.92 3.09
C PHE A 79 -9.82 -19.40 3.24
N SER A 80 -10.78 -18.84 4.00
CA SER A 80 -11.03 -17.39 4.10
C SER A 80 -10.65 -16.76 5.45
N ASN A 81 -10.22 -17.56 6.43
CA ASN A 81 -9.91 -17.08 7.80
C ASN A 81 -8.42 -16.83 8.02
N ILE A 82 -7.68 -16.45 6.97
CA ILE A 82 -6.23 -16.24 7.06
C ILE A 82 -6.02 -14.75 7.25
N LYS A 83 -5.65 -14.36 8.48
CA LYS A 83 -5.43 -12.96 8.84
C LYS A 83 -3.96 -12.72 9.14
N TRP A 84 -3.44 -11.63 8.58
CA TRP A 84 -2.14 -11.09 8.92
C TRP A 84 -2.29 -9.74 9.59
N GLU A 85 -1.64 -9.61 10.73
CA GLU A 85 -1.46 -8.34 11.43
C GLU A 85 0.03 -8.02 11.41
N GLY A 86 0.43 -7.09 10.54
CA GLY A 86 1.81 -6.63 10.42
C GLY A 86 2.17 -5.55 11.43
N GLY A 87 3.47 -5.32 11.60
CA GLY A 87 3.97 -4.18 12.38
C GLY A 87 3.61 -2.84 11.74
N SER A 88 3.50 -1.78 12.56
CA SER A 88 3.04 -0.44 12.13
C SER A 88 3.97 0.30 11.18
N THR A 89 5.19 -0.20 10.98
CA THR A 89 6.24 0.49 10.21
C THR A 89 6.23 0.06 8.75
N GLY A 90 5.46 0.75 7.92
CA GLY A 90 5.58 0.65 6.46
C GLY A 90 4.29 0.93 5.70
N PHE A 91 4.45 1.56 4.53
CA PHE A 91 3.39 1.78 3.56
C PHE A 91 3.91 1.50 2.13
N GLY A 92 2.98 1.30 1.20
CA GLY A 92 3.23 1.01 -0.21
C GLY A 92 2.76 -0.38 -0.62
N ARG A 93 3.37 -0.94 -1.66
CA ARG A 93 3.02 -2.24 -2.24
C ARG A 93 3.65 -3.39 -1.45
N TYR A 94 2.85 -4.41 -1.19
CA TYR A 94 3.28 -5.65 -0.56
C TYR A 94 2.97 -6.80 -1.49
N GLU A 95 3.77 -7.86 -1.35
CA GLU A 95 3.58 -9.12 -2.05
C GLU A 95 3.48 -10.24 -1.02
N ALA A 96 2.41 -11.02 -1.11
CA ALA A 96 2.27 -12.25 -0.35
C ALA A 96 2.48 -13.44 -1.27
N ILE A 97 3.33 -14.38 -0.83
CA ILE A 97 3.68 -15.60 -1.55
C ILE A 97 3.21 -16.78 -0.71
N LEU A 98 2.33 -17.59 -1.29
CA LEU A 98 1.79 -18.79 -0.68
C LEU A 98 2.42 -20.01 -1.36
N SER A 99 3.11 -20.85 -0.58
CA SER A 99 3.78 -22.06 -1.07
C SER A 99 3.41 -23.31 -0.29
N PRO A 100 2.15 -23.80 -0.37
CA PRO A 100 1.72 -25.00 0.31
C PRO A 100 2.33 -26.26 -0.32
N VAL A 101 2.65 -27.22 0.54
CA VAL A 101 3.10 -28.56 0.19
C VAL A 101 1.98 -29.55 0.54
N TYR A 102 1.85 -30.59 -0.25
CA TYR A 102 0.91 -31.68 -0.04
C TYR A 102 1.48 -33.01 -0.55
N GLY A 103 0.84 -34.13 -0.20
CA GLY A 103 1.29 -35.49 -0.54
C GLY A 103 2.08 -36.14 0.59
N ASP A 104 2.31 -37.44 0.46
CA ASP A 104 3.00 -38.26 1.45
C ASP A 104 4.53 -38.01 1.48
N GLU A 105 5.22 -38.54 2.49
CA GLU A 105 6.65 -38.27 2.75
C GLU A 105 7.60 -38.63 1.58
N GLY A 106 7.15 -39.44 0.62
CA GLY A 106 7.88 -39.79 -0.60
C GLY A 106 7.38 -39.12 -1.90
N SER A 107 6.26 -38.39 -1.87
CA SER A 107 5.60 -37.80 -3.06
C SER A 107 5.17 -36.35 -2.85
N LYS A 108 5.88 -35.60 -1.99
CA LYS A 108 5.56 -34.19 -1.70
C LYS A 108 5.57 -33.34 -2.96
N LYS A 109 4.44 -32.70 -3.25
CA LYS A 109 4.26 -31.72 -4.31
C LYS A 109 4.09 -30.34 -3.71
N THR A 110 4.70 -29.34 -4.33
CA THR A 110 4.57 -27.93 -3.94
C THR A 110 3.79 -27.18 -5.00
N MET A 111 2.82 -26.39 -4.55
CA MET A 111 2.15 -25.40 -5.40
C MET A 111 2.57 -24.00 -4.93
N THR A 112 2.54 -23.00 -5.80
CA THR A 112 2.90 -21.62 -5.43
C THR A 112 2.02 -20.61 -6.16
N SER A 113 1.60 -19.57 -5.45
CA SER A 113 0.81 -18.46 -5.98
C SER A 113 1.16 -17.20 -5.19
N SER A 114 1.16 -16.04 -5.86
CA SER A 114 1.37 -14.76 -5.20
C SER A 114 0.21 -13.80 -5.45
N VAL A 115 0.00 -12.90 -4.49
CA VAL A 115 -0.95 -11.79 -4.58
C VAL A 115 -0.27 -10.52 -4.13
N THR A 116 -0.63 -9.40 -4.75
CA THR A 116 -0.08 -8.09 -4.37
C THR A 116 -1.20 -7.17 -3.90
N PHE A 117 -0.90 -6.34 -2.90
CA PHE A 117 -1.84 -5.42 -2.28
C PHE A 117 -1.10 -4.18 -1.79
N TRP A 118 -1.84 -3.09 -1.53
CA TRP A 118 -1.28 -1.82 -1.07
C TRP A 118 -1.71 -1.53 0.35
N ILE A 119 -0.78 -1.00 1.15
CA ILE A 119 -1.03 -0.45 2.48
C ILE A 119 -0.71 1.03 2.42
N LEU A 120 -1.72 1.89 2.57
CA LEU A 120 -1.58 3.35 2.55
C LEU A 120 -2.36 3.93 3.74
N PRO A 121 -1.66 4.43 4.78
CA PRO A 121 -2.28 5.07 5.94
C PRO A 121 -3.01 6.37 5.58
N MET A 122 -4.28 6.25 5.17
CA MET A 122 -5.09 7.40 4.74
C MET A 122 -5.38 8.38 5.88
N ASN A 123 -5.32 7.91 7.13
CA ASN A 123 -5.36 8.76 8.33
C ASN A 123 -4.21 9.78 8.39
N ILE A 124 -3.08 9.49 7.75
CA ILE A 124 -1.91 10.36 7.68
C ILE A 124 -1.88 11.13 6.35
N ILE A 125 -2.03 10.41 5.24
CA ILE A 125 -1.92 10.98 3.89
C ILE A 125 -3.04 11.99 3.62
N GLY A 126 -4.26 11.71 4.07
CA GLY A 126 -5.43 12.58 3.86
C GLY A 126 -5.25 13.99 4.46
N PRO A 127 -4.99 14.11 5.78
CA PRO A 127 -4.72 15.40 6.41
C PRO A 127 -3.52 16.14 5.80
N ALA A 128 -2.44 15.41 5.48
CA ALA A 128 -1.26 16.00 4.86
C ALA A 128 -1.57 16.64 3.49
N LEU A 129 -2.31 15.94 2.63
CA LEU A 129 -2.78 16.48 1.34
C LEU A 129 -3.75 17.65 1.52
N GLY A 130 -4.61 17.61 2.53
CA GLY A 130 -5.51 18.71 2.86
C GLY A 130 -4.75 19.99 3.23
N VAL A 131 -3.76 19.88 4.13
CA VAL A 131 -2.89 21.00 4.52
C VAL A 131 -2.13 21.54 3.31
N LEU A 132 -1.57 20.65 2.47
CA LEU A 132 -0.89 21.04 1.23
C LEU A 132 -1.83 21.84 0.31
N GLY A 133 -3.05 21.36 0.09
CA GLY A 133 -4.05 22.02 -0.77
C GLY A 133 -4.41 23.41 -0.26
N VAL A 134 -4.63 23.56 1.04
CA VAL A 134 -4.92 24.87 1.66
C VAL A 134 -3.76 25.84 1.45
N ILE A 135 -2.52 25.39 1.66
CA ILE A 135 -1.32 26.22 1.47
C ILE A 135 -1.20 26.68 0.01
N LEU A 136 -1.44 25.80 -0.95
CA LEU A 136 -1.42 26.13 -2.38
C LEU A 136 -2.51 27.15 -2.74
N ILE A 137 -3.73 26.99 -2.22
CA ILE A 137 -4.84 27.93 -2.43
C ILE A 137 -4.51 29.30 -1.85
N VAL A 138 -4.04 29.36 -0.60
CA VAL A 138 -3.64 30.61 0.06
C VAL A 138 -2.56 31.30 -0.75
N THR A 139 -1.51 30.58 -1.13
CA THR A 139 -0.41 31.09 -1.95
C THR A 139 -0.91 31.64 -3.28
N PHE A 140 -1.77 30.90 -3.98
CA PHE A 140 -2.38 31.33 -5.24
C PHE A 140 -3.19 32.62 -5.10
N ILE A 141 -4.03 32.73 -4.06
CA ILE A 141 -4.82 33.93 -3.78
C ILE A 141 -3.90 35.12 -3.51
N PHE A 142 -2.88 34.95 -2.66
CA PHE A 142 -1.93 36.02 -2.34
C PHE A 142 -1.19 36.53 -3.58
N VAL A 143 -0.67 35.63 -4.42
CA VAL A 143 0.00 36.00 -5.68
C VAL A 143 -0.97 36.74 -6.61
N ARG A 144 -2.21 36.27 -6.74
CA ARG A 144 -3.22 36.91 -7.59
C ARG A 144 -3.59 38.32 -7.11
N LEU A 145 -3.71 38.52 -5.80
CA LEU A 145 -3.96 39.84 -5.21
C LEU A 145 -2.76 40.79 -5.38
N TYR A 146 -1.53 40.27 -5.27
CA TYR A 146 -0.30 41.04 -5.46
C TYR A 146 -0.19 41.62 -6.88
N ILE A 147 -0.35 40.78 -7.92
CA ILE A 147 -0.26 41.21 -9.33
C ILE A 147 -1.29 42.30 -9.62
N ARG A 148 -2.53 42.13 -9.12
CA ARG A 148 -3.59 43.13 -9.28
C ARG A 148 -3.22 44.49 -8.69
N ARG A 149 -2.55 44.52 -7.53
CA ARG A 149 -2.10 45.79 -6.90
C ARG A 149 -0.92 46.42 -7.64
N SER A 150 0.04 45.63 -8.12
CA SER A 150 1.24 46.17 -8.77
C SER A 150 0.96 46.83 -10.12
N LEU A 151 -0.05 46.37 -10.88
CA LEU A 151 -0.36 46.92 -12.21
C LEU A 151 -1.02 48.30 -12.16
N GLN A 152 -1.61 48.70 -11.04
CA GLN A 152 -2.25 50.03 -10.91
C GLN A 152 -1.22 51.17 -10.90
N HIS A 153 0.01 50.90 -10.47
CA HIS A 153 1.10 51.89 -10.47
C HIS A 153 1.77 52.09 -11.84
N LEU A 154 1.47 51.24 -12.83
CA LEU A 154 2.01 51.38 -14.19
C LEU A 154 1.09 52.20 -15.12
N ASN A 155 -0.20 52.33 -14.78
CA ASN A 155 -1.16 53.11 -15.56
C ASN A 155 -1.34 54.57 -15.09
N GLN A 156 -0.79 54.97 -13.94
CA GLN A 156 -0.81 56.37 -13.49
C GLN A 156 0.59 56.98 -13.51
N GLY A 157 0.87 57.70 -14.61
CA GLY A 157 1.64 58.94 -14.52
C GLY A 157 3.11 58.86 -14.94
N ARG A 158 3.34 59.25 -16.19
CA ARG A 158 4.58 59.78 -16.76
C ARG A 158 5.10 61.07 -16.08
N ARG A 159 4.75 61.37 -14.82
CA ARG A 159 5.13 62.63 -14.17
C ARG A 159 5.29 62.50 -12.64
N ILE A 160 6.52 62.78 -12.21
CA ILE A 160 6.97 63.39 -10.95
C ILE A 160 7.74 62.48 -9.95
N VAL A 161 9.05 62.51 -10.18
CA VAL A 161 10.24 62.57 -9.30
C VAL A 161 10.08 62.57 -7.76
N ARG A 162 10.92 61.71 -7.14
CA ARG A 162 11.49 61.68 -5.76
C ARG A 162 10.52 61.66 -4.56
N ARG A 163 10.33 60.47 -3.97
CA ARG A 163 10.45 60.28 -2.52
C ARG A 163 10.78 58.83 -2.13
N ARG A 164 11.90 58.69 -1.42
CA ARG A 164 12.32 57.60 -0.50
C ARG A 164 12.07 56.15 -0.95
N LYS A 165 13.15 55.57 -1.47
CA LYS A 165 13.50 54.14 -1.47
C LYS A 165 13.01 53.45 -0.17
N ARG A 166 11.97 52.63 -0.28
CA ARG A 166 11.63 51.56 0.69
C ARG A 166 11.04 50.37 -0.06
N GLY A 167 11.71 49.97 -1.14
CA GLY A 167 11.32 48.83 -1.99
C GLY A 167 11.78 47.46 -1.48
N GLY A 168 12.01 47.32 -0.17
CA GLY A 168 12.57 46.10 0.45
C GLY A 168 11.54 45.11 0.99
N SER A 169 10.23 45.40 0.92
CA SER A 169 9.20 44.49 1.45
C SER A 169 8.67 43.49 0.41
N SER A 170 8.75 43.79 -0.89
CA SER A 170 8.11 42.96 -1.93
C SER A 170 8.88 41.68 -2.23
N THR A 171 10.21 41.75 -2.31
CA THR A 171 11.08 40.57 -2.47
C THR A 171 11.11 39.73 -1.21
N SER A 172 11.14 40.36 -0.03
CA SER A 172 11.11 39.65 1.25
C SER A 172 9.78 38.92 1.48
N LEU A 173 8.64 39.50 1.12
CA LEU A 173 7.34 38.82 1.21
C LEU A 173 7.23 37.61 0.28
N LEU A 174 7.73 37.72 -0.95
CA LEU A 174 7.71 36.60 -1.90
C LEU A 174 8.63 35.47 -1.41
N LEU A 175 9.81 35.82 -0.89
CA LEU A 175 10.73 34.87 -0.26
C LEU A 175 10.11 34.19 0.97
N ILE A 176 9.36 34.91 1.79
CA ILE A 176 8.67 34.33 2.96
C ILE A 176 7.61 33.32 2.52
N VAL A 177 6.79 33.63 1.51
CA VAL A 177 5.77 32.70 1.00
C VAL A 177 6.42 31.43 0.44
N VAL A 178 7.47 31.59 -0.37
CA VAL A 178 8.22 30.45 -0.91
C VAL A 178 8.84 29.62 0.23
N MET A 179 9.49 30.25 1.21
CA MET A 179 10.02 29.56 2.40
C MET A 179 8.93 28.77 3.15
N LEU A 180 7.75 29.37 3.37
CA LEU A 180 6.64 28.73 4.07
C LEU A 180 6.13 27.51 3.30
N THR A 181 5.97 27.62 1.98
CA THR A 181 5.57 26.47 1.13
C THR A 181 6.62 25.36 1.18
N VAL A 182 7.90 25.69 1.09
CA VAL A 182 9.00 24.72 1.17
C VAL A 182 9.05 24.04 2.54
N THR A 183 8.89 24.79 3.64
CA THR A 183 8.87 24.22 5.00
C THR A 183 7.67 23.31 5.22
N ALA A 184 6.49 23.65 4.69
CA ALA A 184 5.32 22.80 4.80
C ALA A 184 5.47 21.51 3.99
N LEU A 185 6.03 21.60 2.79
CA LEU A 185 6.34 20.45 1.95
C LEU A 185 7.37 19.54 2.64
N PHE A 186 8.38 20.13 3.27
CA PHE A 186 9.35 19.41 4.10
C PHE A 186 8.71 18.72 5.30
N LEU A 187 7.82 19.39 6.04
CA LEU A 187 7.12 18.79 7.18
C LEU A 187 6.17 17.67 6.77
N ILE A 188 5.54 17.77 5.60
CA ILE A 188 4.70 16.70 5.05
C ILE A 188 5.55 15.48 4.69
N VAL A 189 6.70 15.70 4.06
CA VAL A 189 7.66 14.62 3.75
C VAL A 189 8.19 13.98 5.05
N LEU A 190 8.48 14.79 6.07
CA LEU A 190 8.92 14.30 7.37
C LEU A 190 7.83 13.48 8.05
N LEU A 191 6.58 13.96 8.07
CA LEU A 191 5.47 13.23 8.66
C LEU A 191 5.22 11.91 7.93
N ALA A 192 5.32 11.89 6.60
CA ALA A 192 5.21 10.65 5.83
C ALA A 192 6.38 9.67 6.07
N LEU A 193 7.56 10.15 6.46
CA LEU A 193 8.73 9.31 6.76
C LEU A 193 8.71 8.72 8.17
N PHE A 194 8.11 9.43 9.13
CA PHE A 194 8.16 9.09 10.57
C PHE A 194 6.82 8.62 11.15
N ALA A 195 5.75 8.59 10.36
CA ALA A 195 4.45 8.04 10.74
C ALA A 195 4.26 6.63 10.17
#